data_AF-A0A7J5YTV5-F1
#
_entry.id   AF-A0A7J5YTV5-F1
#
_cell.length_a   1.000
_cell.length_b   1.000
_cell.length_c   1.000
_cell.angle_alpha   90.00
_cell.angle_beta   90.00
_cell.angle_gamma   90.00
#
_symmetry.space_group_name_H-M   'P 1'
#
loop_
_entity.id
_entity.type
_entity.pdbx_description
1 polymer ?
#
loop_
_entity_poly.entity_id
_entity_poly.type
_entity_poly.pdbx_seq_one_letter_code
_entity_poly.pdbx_strand_id
1 'polypeptide(L)'
;MAEIDLEDMEKYKSIIKEVAYRRGHIGTDLWASKEHICQGTDILINFLLRIKHTFPDWSREQQLKGGIAAYNAGDGNIDSYETVDSKTSNGDFSNDVIARAQWYRTTVAFNP
;
A
#
# COMPACT_ATOMS: atom_id res chain seq x y z
N MET A 1 -7.25 9.74 13.75
CA MET A 1 -7.32 10.10 12.32
C MET A 1 -7.94 11.48 12.24
N ALA A 2 -7.28 12.43 11.57
CA ALA A 2 -7.96 13.67 11.25
C ALA A 2 -9.06 13.35 10.22
N GLU A 3 -10.18 14.07 10.26
CA GLU A 3 -11.32 13.87 9.36
C GLU A 3 -10.90 14.00 7.88
N ILE A 4 -9.90 14.83 7.60
CA ILE A 4 -9.25 14.99 6.29
C ILE A 4 -8.59 13.69 5.81
N ASP A 5 -7.94 12.93 6.70
CA ASP A 5 -7.32 11.65 6.33
C ASP A 5 -8.40 10.67 5.83
N LEU A 6 -9.58 10.65 6.46
CA LEU A 6 -10.69 9.76 6.12
C LEU A 6 -11.28 10.02 4.72
N GLU A 7 -11.53 11.29 4.38
CA GLU A 7 -12.04 11.64 3.05
C GLU A 7 -11.07 11.27 1.93
N ASP A 8 -9.77 11.53 2.13
CA ASP A 8 -8.74 11.13 1.19
C ASP A 8 -8.70 9.61 1.03
N MET A 9 -8.84 8.83 2.12
CA MET A 9 -8.88 7.37 2.04
C MET A 9 -10.07 6.86 1.24
N GLU A 10 -11.26 7.43 1.42
CA GLU A 10 -12.45 7.02 0.66
C GLU A 10 -12.30 7.35 -0.83
N LYS A 11 -11.70 8.49 -1.16
CA LYS A 11 -11.34 8.83 -2.54
C LYS A 11 -10.35 7.82 -3.13
N TYR A 12 -9.29 7.46 -2.41
CA TYR A 12 -8.30 6.49 -2.88
C TYR A 12 -8.90 5.09 -3.05
N LYS A 13 -9.77 4.64 -2.14
CA LYS A 13 -10.53 3.39 -2.31
C LYS A 13 -11.36 3.40 -3.58
N SER A 14 -12.04 4.51 -3.87
CA SER A 14 -12.82 4.66 -5.10
C SER A 14 -11.96 4.53 -6.35
N ILE A 15 -10.79 5.19 -6.37
CA ILE A 15 -9.83 5.10 -7.48
C ILE A 15 -9.30 3.67 -7.65
N ILE A 16 -8.93 3.00 -6.55
CA ILE A 16 -8.42 1.63 -6.58
C ILE A 16 -9.47 0.67 -7.15
N LYS A 17 -10.73 0.81 -6.73
CA LYS A 17 -11.86 0.05 -7.26
C LYS A 17 -11.98 0.21 -8.78
N GLU A 18 -11.95 1.45 -9.27
CA GLU A 18 -12.08 1.75 -10.70
C GLU A 18 -10.90 1.22 -11.52
N VAL A 19 -9.67 1.41 -11.02
CA VAL A 19 -8.46 0.92 -11.69
C VAL A 19 -8.46 -0.61 -11.75
N ALA A 20 -8.82 -1.29 -10.65
CA ALA A 20 -8.91 -2.74 -10.61
C ALA A 20 -9.95 -3.28 -11.59
N TYR A 21 -11.12 -2.62 -11.66
CA TYR A 21 -12.17 -2.96 -12.62
C TYR A 21 -11.66 -2.82 -14.07
N ARG A 22 -11.13 -1.64 -14.42
CA ARG A 22 -10.63 -1.34 -15.76
C ARG A 22 -9.52 -2.26 -16.24
N ARG A 23 -8.69 -2.77 -15.33
CA ARG A 23 -7.57 -3.66 -15.65
C ARG A 23 -7.92 -5.15 -15.62
N GLY A 24 -9.18 -5.50 -15.40
CA GLY A 24 -9.62 -6.90 -15.33
C GLY A 24 -9.07 -7.62 -14.10
N HIS A 25 -8.68 -6.87 -13.06
CA HIS A 25 -8.33 -7.45 -11.75
C HIS A 25 -9.58 -7.72 -10.90
N ILE A 26 -10.75 -7.29 -11.36
CA ILE A 26 -12.04 -7.69 -10.78
C ILE A 26 -12.62 -8.86 -11.56
N GLY A 27 -12.70 -10.02 -10.91
CA GLY A 27 -13.30 -11.25 -11.45
C GLY A 27 -14.62 -11.61 -10.78
N THR A 28 -15.29 -12.66 -11.26
CA THR A 28 -16.47 -13.25 -10.61
C THR A 28 -16.12 -14.04 -9.35
N ASP A 29 -14.84 -14.33 -9.15
CA ASP A 29 -14.35 -15.08 -8.01
C ASP A 29 -14.17 -14.17 -6.79
N LEU A 30 -14.47 -14.69 -5.59
CA LEU A 30 -14.35 -13.96 -4.33
C LEU A 30 -12.94 -13.36 -4.10
N TRP A 31 -11.89 -14.05 -4.56
CA TRP A 31 -10.49 -13.64 -4.38
C TRP A 31 -10.07 -12.47 -5.26
N ALA A 32 -10.76 -12.23 -6.37
CA ALA A 32 -10.56 -11.09 -7.26
C ALA A 32 -11.74 -10.12 -7.17
N SER A 33 -12.53 -10.16 -6.10
CA SER A 33 -13.68 -9.27 -5.95
C SER A 33 -13.25 -7.86 -5.59
N LYS A 34 -14.13 -6.89 -5.87
CA LYS A 34 -13.97 -5.49 -5.45
C LYS A 34 -13.77 -5.40 -3.94
N GLU A 35 -14.52 -6.20 -3.20
CA GLU A 35 -14.52 -6.29 -1.75
C GLU A 35 -13.17 -6.76 -1.23
N HIS A 36 -12.57 -7.78 -1.86
CA HIS A 36 -11.24 -8.27 -1.50
C HIS A 36 -10.16 -7.19 -1.66
N ILE A 37 -10.17 -6.47 -2.78
CA ILE A 37 -9.20 -5.39 -3.04
C ILE A 37 -9.35 -4.26 -2.02
N CYS A 38 -10.59 -3.93 -1.64
CA CYS A 38 -10.86 -2.90 -0.64
C CYS A 38 -10.39 -3.33 0.75
N GLN A 39 -10.65 -4.56 1.14
CA GLN A 39 -10.17 -5.12 2.40
C GLN A 39 -8.63 -5.10 2.47
N GLY A 40 -7.94 -5.52 1.39
CA GLY A 40 -6.48 -5.43 1.32
C GLY A 40 -5.97 -4.00 1.43
N THR A 41 -6.67 -3.04 0.81
CA THR A 41 -6.35 -1.61 0.91
C THR A 41 -6.52 -1.08 2.34
N ASP A 42 -7.59 -1.46 3.03
CA ASP A 42 -7.83 -1.09 4.43
C ASP A 42 -6.74 -1.62 5.37
N ILE A 43 -6.27 -2.85 5.13
CA ILE A 43 -5.16 -3.45 5.90
C ILE A 43 -3.86 -2.67 5.64
N LEU A 44 -3.55 -2.33 4.39
CA LEU A 44 -2.37 -1.51 4.04
C LEU A 44 -2.42 -0.14 4.72
N ILE A 45 -3.58 0.52 4.68
CA ILE A 45 -3.83 1.79 5.36
C ILE A 45 -3.51 1.69 6.86
N ASN A 46 -3.99 0.64 7.53
CA ASN A 46 -3.74 0.44 8.94
C ASN A 46 -2.22 0.33 9.24
N PHE A 47 -1.47 -0.38 8.40
CA PHE A 47 -0.01 -0.45 8.53
C PHE A 47 0.70 0.88 8.25
N LEU A 48 0.25 1.65 7.26
CA LEU A 48 0.78 2.99 7.00
C LEU A 48 0.61 3.92 8.22
N LEU A 49 -0.56 3.87 8.86
CA LEU A 49 -0.83 4.65 10.07
C LEU A 49 0.04 4.20 11.25
N ARG A 50 0.22 2.89 11.42
CA ARG A 50 1.12 2.33 12.45
C ARG A 50 2.56 2.78 12.26
N ILE A 51 3.08 2.66 11.03
CA ILE A 51 4.45 3.08 10.71
C ILE A 51 4.63 4.58 10.86
N LYS A 52 3.66 5.41 10.44
CA LYS A 52 3.69 6.86 10.67
C LYS A 52 3.75 7.22 12.16
N HIS A 53 3.06 6.46 13.01
CA HIS A 53 3.08 6.66 14.46
C HIS A 53 4.39 6.17 15.09
N THR A 54 4.90 5.01 14.68
CA THR A 54 6.15 4.43 15.21
C THR A 54 7.38 5.22 14.77
N PHE A 55 7.38 5.75 13.54
CA PHE A 55 8.49 6.48 12.95
C PHE A 55 8.06 7.88 12.47
N PRO A 56 7.73 8.80 13.40
CA PRO A 56 7.22 10.12 13.05
C PRO A 56 8.27 11.00 12.33
N ASP A 57 9.56 10.74 12.55
CA ASP A 57 10.68 11.48 11.96
C ASP A 57 11.04 11.02 10.54
N TRP A 58 10.49 9.89 10.09
CA TRP A 58 10.69 9.42 8.71
C TRP A 58 10.00 10.35 7.72
N SER A 59 10.60 10.52 6.54
CA SER A 59 9.92 11.19 5.43
C SER A 59 8.65 10.44 5.05
N ARG A 60 7.72 11.11 4.36
CA ARG A 60 6.48 10.48 3.89
C ARG A 60 6.74 9.27 3.00
N GLU A 61 7.78 9.33 2.16
CA GLU A 61 8.22 8.25 1.29
C GLU A 61 8.79 7.07 2.07
N GLN A 62 9.56 7.35 3.14
CA GLN A 62 10.07 6.31 4.03
C GLN A 62 8.91 5.63 4.79
N GLN A 63 7.95 6.42 5.29
CA GLN A 63 6.74 5.88 5.95
C GLN A 63 5.90 5.03 5.00
N LEU A 64 5.75 5.46 3.74
CA LEU A 64 5.07 4.68 2.71
C LEU A 64 5.77 3.33 2.49
N LYS A 65 7.09 3.35 2.31
CA LYS A 65 7.89 2.13 2.14
C LYS A 65 7.79 1.19 3.34
N GLY A 66 7.91 1.74 4.55
CA GLY A 66 7.74 0.98 5.79
C GLY A 66 6.35 0.37 5.93
N GLY A 67 5.28 1.09 5.57
CA GLY A 67 3.92 0.55 5.60
C GLY A 67 3.71 -0.59 4.59
N ILE A 68 4.32 -0.51 3.41
CA ILE A 68 4.31 -1.60 2.42
C ILE A 68 5.07 -2.82 2.95
N ALA A 69 6.24 -2.63 3.57
CA ALA A 69 6.98 -3.73 4.19
C ALA A 69 6.18 -4.38 5.34
N ALA A 70 5.57 -3.56 6.20
CA ALA A 70 4.73 -4.00 7.31
C ALA A 70 3.48 -4.77 6.86
N TYR A 71 2.95 -4.51 5.65
CA TYR A 71 1.87 -5.31 5.09
C TYR A 71 2.26 -6.78 4.92
N ASN A 72 3.52 -7.05 4.57
CA ASN A 72 4.04 -8.41 4.40
C ASN A 72 4.56 -9.00 5.72
N ALA A 73 5.32 -8.23 6.51
CA ALA A 73 6.04 -8.73 7.67
C ALA A 73 5.38 -8.40 9.02
N GLY A 74 4.38 -7.52 9.07
CA GLY A 74 3.87 -6.90 10.29
C GLY A 74 4.72 -5.70 10.74
N ASP A 75 4.09 -4.73 11.40
CA ASP A 75 4.73 -3.50 11.87
C ASP A 75 5.80 -3.72 12.94
N GLY A 76 5.65 -4.75 13.78
CA GLY A 76 6.66 -5.13 14.79
C GLY A 76 7.96 -5.69 14.21
N ASN A 77 8.03 -5.90 12.89
CA ASN A 77 9.22 -6.36 12.19
C ASN A 77 9.95 -5.24 11.43
N ILE A 78 9.46 -4.00 11.52
CA ILE A 78 10.10 -2.84 10.91
C ILE A 78 10.90 -2.12 11.99
N ASP A 79 12.22 -2.17 11.89
CA ASP A 79 13.15 -1.63 12.91
C ASP A 79 13.78 -0.30 12.47
N SER A 80 14.26 -0.22 11.23
CA SER A 80 14.92 0.97 10.66
C SER A 80 14.65 1.08 9.16
N TYR A 81 14.94 2.25 8.57
CA TYR A 81 14.72 2.46 7.13
C TYR A 81 15.73 1.68 6.28
N GLU A 82 16.98 1.61 6.74
CA GLU A 82 18.09 0.93 6.06
C GLU A 82 17.84 -0.57 5.94
N THR A 83 17.09 -1.14 6.89
CA THR A 83 16.81 -2.56 7.01
C THR A 83 15.32 -2.89 6.85
N VAL A 84 14.54 -1.98 6.26
CA VAL A 84 13.07 -2.02 6.21
C VAL A 84 12.51 -3.32 5.62
N ASP A 85 13.21 -3.94 4.68
CA ASP A 85 12.80 -5.21 4.06
C ASP A 85 13.50 -6.44 4.65
N SER A 86 14.39 -6.30 5.63
CA SER A 86 15.22 -7.42 6.13
C SER A 86 14.42 -8.62 6.65
N LYS A 87 13.17 -8.41 7.07
CA LYS A 87 12.25 -9.43 7.58
C LYS A 87 11.05 -9.67 6.66
N THR A 88 11.00 -9.05 5.48
CA THR A 88 9.97 -9.34 4.49
C THR A 88 10.33 -10.59 3.70
N SER A 89 9.35 -11.18 3.02
CA SER A 89 9.57 -12.29 2.10
C SER A 89 10.67 -11.92 1.09
N ASN A 90 11.67 -12.79 0.96
CA ASN A 90 12.87 -12.62 0.12
C ASN A 90 13.77 -11.40 0.43
N GLY A 91 13.44 -10.61 1.45
CA GLY A 91 14.25 -9.46 1.83
C GLY A 91 14.11 -8.22 0.93
N ASP A 92 13.08 -8.17 0.07
CA ASP A 92 12.95 -7.13 -0.96
C ASP A 92 11.51 -6.66 -1.23
N PHE A 93 10.52 -7.10 -0.44
CA PHE A 93 9.10 -6.91 -0.75
C PHE A 93 8.71 -5.45 -1.06
N SER A 94 9.06 -4.50 -0.18
CA SER A 94 8.68 -3.10 -0.38
C SER A 94 9.46 -2.45 -1.53
N ASN A 95 10.73 -2.82 -1.71
CA ASN A 95 11.53 -2.41 -2.86
C ASN A 95 10.88 -2.85 -4.19
N ASP A 96 10.52 -4.12 -4.31
CA ASP A 96 9.89 -4.68 -5.51
C ASP A 96 8.53 -4.04 -5.78
N VAL A 97 7.66 -3.95 -4.76
CA VAL A 97 6.34 -3.32 -4.88
C VAL A 97 6.44 -1.87 -5.34
N ILE A 98 7.36 -1.07 -4.78
CA ILE A 98 7.56 0.32 -5.19
C ILE A 98 8.06 0.41 -6.64
N ALA A 99 9.03 -0.42 -7.03
CA ALA A 99 9.53 -0.44 -8.40
C ALA A 99 8.42 -0.76 -9.41
N ARG A 100 7.56 -1.75 -9.09
CA ARG A 100 6.39 -2.08 -9.92
C ARG A 100 5.36 -0.95 -9.94
N ALA A 101 5.09 -0.31 -8.80
CA ALA A 101 4.16 0.82 -8.73
C ALA A 101 4.65 2.01 -9.57
N GLN A 102 5.95 2.31 -9.54
CA GLN A 102 6.57 3.32 -10.39
C GLN A 102 6.44 2.97 -11.88
N TRP A 103 6.68 1.71 -12.24
CA TRP A 103 6.47 1.23 -13.60
C TRP A 103 5.01 1.39 -14.03
N TYR A 104 4.04 0.96 -13.19
CA TYR A 104 2.61 1.11 -13.49
C TYR A 104 2.16 2.56 -13.63
N ARG A 105 2.82 3.50 -12.94
CA ARG A 105 2.56 4.93 -13.06
C ARG A 105 3.05 5.51 -14.40
N THR A 106 4.14 5.00 -14.96
CA THR A 106 4.78 5.56 -16.17
C THR A 106 4.40 4.86 -17.46
N THR A 107 4.12 3.55 -17.42
CA THR A 107 3.85 2.74 -18.63
C THR A 107 2.38 2.56 -18.93
N VAL A 108 1.53 2.69 -17.93
CA VAL A 108 0.09 2.61 -18.13
C VAL A 108 -0.44 4.02 -18.01
N ALA A 109 -0.85 4.61 -19.14
CA ALA A 109 -1.38 5.97 -19.20
C ALA A 109 -2.45 6.16 -18.12
N PHE A 110 -2.07 6.79 -17.00
CA PHE A 110 -2.99 7.26 -16.00
C PHE A 110 -3.58 8.53 -16.61
N ASN A 111 -4.73 8.40 -17.29
CA ASN A 111 -5.52 9.52 -17.74
C ASN A 111 -6.59 9.76 -16.65
N PRO A 112 -6.31 10.63 -15.66
CA PRO A 112 -7.20 10.88 -14.53
C PRO A 112 -8.54 11.48 -14.97
#